data_AF-A0A0Q8CYM5-F1
#
_entry.id   AF-A0A0Q8CYM5-F1
#
_cell.length_a   1.000
_cell.length_b   1.000
_cell.length_c   1.000
_cell.angle_alpha   90.00
_cell.angle_beta   90.00
_cell.angle_gamma   90.00
#
_symmetry.space_group_name_H-M   'P 1'
#
loop_
_entity.id
_entity.type
_entity.pdbx_description
1 polymer ?
#
loop_
_entity_poly.entity_id
_entity_poly.type
_entity_poly.pdbx_seq_one_letter_code
_entity_poly.pdbx_strand_id
1 'polypeptide(L)'
;MNNPLKSLLISTVLTSAFFSTGVIAQTASPAAVKETAAITADNALLLTVFLRHDQSRSLSELRAQLHKQDFFKSFPPPGIEVVSWNITMGIGHIIVLRLPASKLVALNMALESTAWGPYKTEFFPSYDYRDIFQGLQKKAQESN
;
A
#
# COMPACT_ATOMS: atom_id res chain seq x y z
N MET A 1 -7.52 -4.27 -84.74
CA MET A 1 -8.16 -5.48 -84.20
C MET A 1 -8.91 -5.11 -82.93
N ASN A 2 -10.24 -5.20 -83.01
CA ASN A 2 -11.23 -5.49 -81.97
C ASN A 2 -11.32 -4.60 -80.70
N ASN A 3 -12.35 -3.73 -80.74
CA ASN A 3 -13.24 -3.24 -79.67
C ASN A 3 -13.59 -4.27 -78.55
N PRO A 4 -14.46 -3.96 -77.56
CA PRO A 4 -14.59 -2.80 -76.67
C PRO A 4 -14.96 -3.26 -75.22
N LEU A 5 -14.99 -2.39 -74.21
CA LEU A 5 -15.98 -2.58 -73.14
C LEU A 5 -16.30 -1.26 -72.45
N LYS A 6 -17.43 -0.66 -72.85
CA LYS A 6 -18.22 0.21 -71.99
C LYS A 6 -19.13 -0.71 -71.18
N SER A 7 -19.13 -0.58 -69.86
CA SER A 7 -20.33 -0.86 -69.07
C SER A 7 -20.43 0.14 -67.93
N LEU A 8 -21.48 0.93 -68.04
CA LEU A 8 -22.10 1.75 -67.01
C LEU A 8 -22.48 0.88 -65.79
N LEU A 9 -22.42 1.40 -64.57
CA LEU A 9 -23.51 1.32 -63.58
C LEU A 9 -23.22 2.16 -62.31
N ILE A 10 -24.26 2.93 -61.99
CA ILE A 10 -24.55 3.84 -60.88
C ILE A 10 -24.52 3.15 -59.50
N SER A 11 -23.99 3.80 -58.45
CA SER A 11 -24.64 4.00 -57.13
C SER A 11 -23.66 4.62 -56.11
N THR A 12 -23.84 5.88 -55.70
CA THR A 12 -24.48 6.31 -54.42
C THR A 12 -23.56 6.28 -53.19
N VAL A 13 -23.05 7.47 -52.86
CA VAL A 13 -23.03 8.14 -51.53
C VAL A 13 -22.83 7.28 -50.27
N LEU A 14 -21.74 7.51 -49.51
CA LEU A 14 -21.71 8.15 -48.18
C LEU A 14 -20.44 7.75 -47.39
N THR A 15 -20.03 8.60 -46.46
CA THR A 15 -19.09 8.38 -45.33
C THR A 15 -17.61 8.44 -45.67
N SER A 16 -16.73 9.13 -44.94
CA SER A 16 -16.84 10.01 -43.78
C SER A 16 -15.45 10.59 -43.56
N ALA A 17 -15.32 11.92 -43.44
CA ALA A 17 -14.07 12.56 -43.02
C ALA A 17 -13.78 12.16 -41.57
N PHE A 18 -12.83 11.25 -41.36
CA PHE A 18 -12.22 11.03 -40.05
C PHE A 18 -11.32 12.22 -39.74
N PHE A 19 -11.87 13.26 -39.11
CA PHE A 19 -11.07 14.18 -38.33
C PHE A 19 -10.62 13.43 -37.08
N SER A 20 -9.39 12.90 -37.11
CA SER A 20 -8.69 12.50 -35.89
C SER A 20 -8.38 13.76 -35.09
N THR A 21 -9.30 14.16 -34.22
CA THR A 21 -8.98 15.05 -33.11
C THR A 21 -7.96 14.32 -32.24
N GLY A 22 -6.70 14.74 -32.33
CA GLY A 22 -5.64 14.26 -31.47
C GLY A 22 -6.05 14.49 -30.02
N VAL A 23 -6.36 13.41 -29.31
CA VAL A 23 -6.43 13.40 -27.85
C VAL A 23 -5.00 13.64 -27.38
N ILE A 24 -4.72 14.87 -26.97
CA ILE A 24 -3.56 15.15 -26.14
C ILE A 24 -3.88 14.47 -24.81
N ALA A 25 -3.28 13.30 -24.58
CA ALA A 25 -3.21 12.72 -23.26
C ALA A 25 -2.46 13.73 -22.38
N GLN A 26 -3.22 14.51 -21.61
CA GLN A 26 -2.65 15.38 -20.59
C GLN A 26 -2.06 14.49 -19.52
N THR A 27 -0.75 14.27 -19.59
CA THR A 27 0.02 13.76 -18.46
C THR A 27 -0.20 14.73 -17.32
N ALA A 28 -1.07 14.33 -16.38
CA ALA A 28 -1.14 14.98 -15.09
C ALA A 28 0.29 14.97 -14.53
N SER A 29 0.86 16.16 -14.36
CA SER A 29 2.12 16.33 -13.66
C SER A 29 2.03 15.54 -12.35
N PRO A 30 3.01 14.69 -11.99
CA PRO A 30 2.99 14.07 -10.68
C PRO A 30 2.96 15.22 -9.68
N ALA A 31 1.85 15.31 -8.93
CA ALA A 31 1.74 16.24 -7.83
C ALA A 31 3.00 16.04 -6.99
N ALA A 32 3.75 17.12 -6.80
CA ALA A 32 4.92 17.14 -5.95
C ALA A 32 4.62 16.34 -4.68
N VAL A 33 5.52 15.43 -4.32
CA VAL A 33 5.47 14.64 -3.08
C VAL A 33 5.30 15.62 -1.93
N LYS A 34 4.04 15.81 -1.54
CA LYS A 34 3.62 16.86 -0.62
C LYS A 34 3.89 16.36 0.77
N GLU A 35 5.00 16.85 1.33
CA GLU A 35 5.42 16.80 2.74
C GLU A 35 5.39 15.44 3.42
N THR A 36 6.42 15.15 4.22
CA THR A 36 6.29 14.16 5.28
C THR A 36 5.25 14.71 6.25
N ALA A 37 3.98 14.34 6.06
CA ALA A 37 2.92 14.72 6.97
C ALA A 37 3.33 14.25 8.37
N ALA A 38 3.51 15.20 9.29
CA ALA A 38 3.75 14.88 10.68
C ALA A 38 2.56 14.07 11.20
N ILE A 39 2.84 13.07 12.05
CA ILE A 39 1.80 12.31 12.73
C ILE A 39 1.09 13.28 13.68
N THR A 40 -0.21 13.47 13.49
CA THR A 40 -1.10 14.21 14.37
C THR A 40 -2.19 13.26 14.89
N ALA A 41 -2.88 13.65 15.97
CA ALA A 41 -3.98 12.84 16.49
C ALA A 41 -5.05 12.54 15.42
N ASP A 42 -5.33 13.51 14.55
CA ASP A 42 -6.41 13.43 13.55
C ASP A 42 -6.05 12.62 12.30
N ASN A 43 -4.75 12.36 12.06
CA ASN A 43 -4.28 11.63 10.88
C ASN A 43 -3.58 10.30 11.21
N ALA A 44 -3.43 9.99 12.50
CA ALA A 44 -2.71 8.81 12.97
C ALA A 44 -3.55 7.53 12.84
N LEU A 45 -3.08 6.60 12.02
CA LEU A 45 -3.51 5.21 12.03
C LEU A 45 -2.65 4.40 13.01
N LEU A 46 -3.25 3.45 13.74
CA LEU A 46 -2.51 2.38 14.40
C LEU A 46 -2.48 1.14 13.51
N LEU A 47 -1.31 0.57 13.29
CA LEU A 47 -1.15 -0.65 12.48
C LEU A 47 -0.38 -1.70 13.27
N THR A 48 -1.02 -2.84 13.52
CA THR A 48 -0.33 -4.01 14.08
C THR A 48 0.21 -4.86 12.94
N VAL A 49 1.52 -5.09 12.94
CA VAL A 49 2.22 -5.95 12.00
C VAL A 49 2.72 -7.18 12.73
N PHE A 50 2.36 -8.36 12.21
CA PHE A 50 2.94 -9.63 12.63
C PHE A 50 3.99 -10.04 11.61
N LEU A 51 5.23 -10.22 12.05
CA LEU A 51 6.28 -10.89 11.28
C LEU A 51 6.43 -12.30 11.85
N ARG A 52 5.64 -13.24 11.33
CA ARG A 52 5.64 -14.61 11.85
C ARG A 52 6.92 -15.34 11.49
N HIS A 53 7.45 -16.10 12.45
CA HIS A 53 8.63 -16.94 12.23
C HIS A 53 8.40 -17.95 11.11
N ASP A 54 9.42 -18.12 10.27
CA ASP A 54 9.58 -19.31 9.45
C ASP A 54 10.39 -20.35 10.22
N GLN A 55 9.73 -21.44 10.63
CA GLN A 55 10.38 -22.53 11.37
C GLN A 55 10.88 -23.66 10.46
N SER A 56 10.71 -23.54 9.14
CA SER A 56 11.22 -24.53 8.18
C SER A 56 12.72 -24.40 7.90
N ARG A 57 13.33 -23.30 8.31
CA ARG A 57 14.73 -22.94 8.07
C ARG A 57 15.46 -22.62 9.37
N SER A 58 16.79 -22.69 9.35
CA SER A 58 17.60 -22.36 10.52
C SER A 58 17.66 -20.86 10.79
N LEU A 59 17.88 -20.48 12.05
CA LEU A 59 18.00 -19.07 12.45
C LEU A 59 19.17 -18.35 11.76
N SER A 60 20.28 -19.03 11.49
CA SER A 60 21.43 -18.46 10.79
C SER A 60 21.11 -18.09 9.35
N GLU A 61 20.40 -18.97 8.63
CA GLU A 61 19.98 -18.70 7.24
C GLU A 61 19.01 -17.52 7.17
N LEU A 62 18.04 -17.47 8.10
CA LEU A 62 17.07 -16.38 8.17
C LEU A 62 17.76 -15.04 8.47
N ARG A 63 18.71 -15.02 9.42
CA ARG A 63 19.48 -13.81 9.73
C ARG A 63 20.36 -13.36 8.56
N ALA A 64 21.06 -14.27 7.91
CA ALA A 64 21.89 -13.95 6.76
C ALA A 64 21.05 -13.30 5.64
N GLN A 65 19.83 -13.81 5.42
CA GLN A 65 18.90 -13.23 4.46
C GLN A 65 18.43 -11.83 4.88
N LEU A 66 18.03 -11.63 6.16
CA LEU A 66 17.63 -10.30 6.65
C LEU A 66 18.75 -9.27 6.52
N HIS A 67 20.00 -9.66 6.76
CA HIS A 67 21.17 -8.80 6.55
C HIS A 67 21.35 -8.45 5.07
N LYS A 68 21.27 -9.45 4.17
CA LYS A 68 21.36 -9.22 2.72
C LYS A 68 20.25 -8.31 2.19
N GLN A 69 19.07 -8.36 2.81
CA GLN A 69 17.91 -7.56 2.45
C GLN A 69 17.85 -6.21 3.18
N ASP A 70 18.86 -5.84 3.97
CA ASP A 70 18.93 -4.55 4.69
C ASP A 70 17.70 -4.25 5.59
N PHE A 71 17.07 -5.29 6.17
CA PHE A 71 15.86 -5.15 7.00
C PHE A 71 16.07 -4.16 8.16
N PHE A 72 17.13 -4.35 8.95
CA PHE A 72 17.44 -3.53 10.13
C PHE A 72 17.84 -2.08 9.80
N LYS A 73 18.17 -1.80 8.54
CA LYS A 73 18.49 -0.45 8.05
C LYS A 73 17.25 0.26 7.48
N SER A 74 16.34 -0.50 6.89
CA SER A 74 15.21 0.03 6.11
C SER A 74 13.90 0.09 6.90
N PHE A 75 13.76 -0.72 7.94
CA PHE A 75 12.55 -0.80 8.76
C PHE A 75 12.75 -0.18 10.16
N PRO A 76 11.82 0.66 10.64
CA PRO A 76 10.69 1.23 9.90
C PRO A 76 11.14 2.38 8.97
N PRO A 77 10.42 2.64 7.87
CA PRO A 77 10.66 3.81 7.04
C PRO A 77 10.49 5.15 7.77
N PRO A 78 11.12 6.24 7.31
CA PRO A 78 10.99 7.57 7.92
C PRO A 78 9.54 8.09 7.97
N GLY A 79 9.18 8.68 9.11
CA GLY A 79 7.84 9.24 9.36
C GLY A 79 6.82 8.21 9.88
N ILE A 80 7.30 7.08 10.40
CA ILE A 80 6.52 6.06 11.09
C ILE A 80 7.07 5.92 12.51
N GLU A 81 6.19 5.96 13.49
CA GLU A 81 6.50 5.75 14.90
C GLU A 81 6.28 4.28 15.27
N VAL A 82 7.21 3.70 16.06
CA VAL A 82 7.03 2.38 16.67
C VAL A 82 6.46 2.57 18.07
N VAL A 83 5.19 2.20 18.25
CA VAL A 83 4.48 2.30 19.53
C VAL A 83 4.86 1.13 20.45
N SER A 84 4.97 -0.07 19.89
CA SER A 84 5.47 -1.25 20.62
C SER A 84 6.12 -2.25 19.67
N TRP A 85 7.09 -3.01 20.19
CA TRP A 85 7.74 -4.11 19.48
C TRP A 85 8.07 -5.23 20.46
N ASN A 86 7.41 -6.38 20.29
CA ASN A 86 7.65 -7.56 21.11
C ASN A 86 7.95 -8.78 20.22
N ILE A 87 8.77 -9.69 20.73
CA ILE A 87 8.89 -11.03 20.17
C ILE A 87 7.99 -11.94 21.00
N THR A 88 6.93 -12.44 20.39
CA THR A 88 6.02 -13.38 21.02
C THR A 88 6.43 -14.79 20.61
N MET A 89 6.87 -15.57 21.59
CA MET A 89 7.33 -16.95 21.39
C MET A 89 6.29 -17.77 20.62
N GLY A 90 6.73 -18.48 19.58
CA GLY A 90 5.87 -19.29 18.71
C GLY A 90 5.10 -18.49 17.64
N ILE A 91 5.04 -17.15 17.75
CA ILE A 91 4.43 -16.30 16.73
C ILE A 91 5.53 -15.63 15.91
N GLY A 92 6.36 -14.80 16.52
CA GLY A 92 7.28 -13.91 15.81
C GLY A 92 7.29 -12.50 16.39
N HIS A 93 7.63 -11.52 15.56
CA HIS A 93 7.57 -10.12 15.99
C HIS A 93 6.14 -9.61 15.87
N ILE A 94 5.66 -8.95 16.92
CA ILE A 94 4.43 -8.17 16.92
C ILE A 94 4.84 -6.71 17.10
N ILE A 95 4.53 -5.89 16.11
CA ILE A 95 4.96 -4.50 16.04
C ILE A 95 3.72 -3.63 15.89
N VAL A 96 3.49 -2.70 16.81
CA VAL A 96 2.45 -1.69 16.66
C VAL A 96 3.10 -0.41 16.19
N LEU A 97 2.63 0.08 15.04
CA LEU A 97 3.11 1.29 14.38
C LEU A 97 2.05 2.37 14.44
N ARG A 98 2.48 3.63 14.55
CA ARG A 98 1.65 4.81 14.32
C ARG A 98 2.17 5.57 13.11
N LEU A 99 1.30 5.87 12.17
CA LEU A 99 1.67 6.49 10.89
C LEU A 99 0.49 7.22 10.26
N PRO A 100 0.73 8.25 9.42
CA PRO A 100 -0.31 8.78 8.55
C PRO A 100 -0.61 7.78 7.43
N ALA A 101 -1.84 7.80 6.92
CA ALA A 101 -2.26 6.90 5.83
C ALA A 101 -1.37 7.00 4.57
N SER A 102 -0.79 8.18 4.30
CA SER A 102 0.12 8.41 3.18
C SER A 102 1.42 7.57 3.24
N LYS A 103 1.78 7.01 4.39
CA LYS A 103 2.99 6.19 4.57
C LYS A 103 2.74 4.69 4.38
N LEU A 104 1.50 4.25 4.18
CA LEU A 104 1.17 2.82 4.05
C LEU A 104 1.89 2.15 2.87
N VAL A 105 1.98 2.82 1.72
CA VAL A 105 2.67 2.26 0.53
C VAL A 105 4.16 2.08 0.81
N ALA A 106 4.80 3.09 1.41
CA ALA A 106 6.22 3.03 1.76
C ALA A 106 6.51 1.93 2.78
N LEU A 107 5.64 1.78 3.79
CA LEU A 107 5.73 0.71 4.78
C LEU A 107 5.57 -0.67 4.14
N ASN A 108 4.56 -0.84 3.29
CA ASN A 108 4.33 -2.09 2.60
C ASN A 108 5.56 -2.48 1.79
N MET A 109 6.02 -1.59 0.91
CA MET A 109 7.20 -1.83 0.08
C MET A 109 8.45 -2.16 0.89
N ALA A 110 8.67 -1.50 2.04
CA ALA A 110 9.78 -1.82 2.93
C ALA A 110 9.68 -3.24 3.48
N LEU A 111 8.50 -3.69 3.91
CA LEU A 111 8.30 -5.05 4.41
C LEU A 111 8.36 -6.10 3.31
N GLU A 112 7.81 -5.83 2.12
CA GLU A 112 7.88 -6.74 0.98
C GLU A 112 9.32 -6.95 0.51
N SER A 113 10.09 -5.87 0.44
CA SER A 113 11.48 -5.93 -0.04
C SER A 113 12.45 -6.49 1.00
N THR A 114 12.18 -6.31 2.29
CA THR A 114 13.16 -6.61 3.34
C THR A 114 12.78 -7.70 4.34
N ALA A 115 11.50 -7.99 4.53
CA ALA A 115 11.01 -8.95 5.53
C ALA A 115 10.45 -10.24 4.92
N TRP A 116 10.07 -10.23 3.63
CA TRP A 116 9.56 -11.42 2.94
C TRP A 116 10.66 -12.46 2.68
N GLY A 117 10.31 -13.72 2.94
CA GLY A 117 11.24 -14.85 2.94
C GLY A 117 11.59 -15.25 4.37
N PRO A 118 12.21 -14.38 5.19
CA PRO A 118 12.47 -14.68 6.59
C PRO A 118 11.21 -14.71 7.47
N TYR A 119 10.17 -13.94 7.08
CA TYR A 119 8.92 -13.85 7.81
C TYR A 119 7.70 -14.00 6.90
N LYS A 120 6.60 -14.48 7.48
CA LYS A 120 5.25 -14.31 6.92
C LYS A 120 4.60 -13.08 7.56
N THR A 121 4.23 -12.10 6.75
CA THR A 121 3.70 -10.81 7.22
C THR A 121 2.17 -10.80 7.28
N GLU A 122 1.59 -10.30 8.37
CA GLU A 122 0.15 -10.01 8.50
C GLU A 122 -0.05 -8.58 9.02
N PHE A 123 -1.10 -7.89 8.53
CA PHE A 123 -1.36 -6.47 8.78
C PHE A 123 -2.75 -6.24 9.33
N PHE A 124 -2.86 -5.52 10.44
CA PHE A 124 -4.13 -5.24 11.12
C PHE A 124 -4.22 -3.74 11.47
N PRO A 125 -4.78 -2.91 10.58
CA PRO A 125 -5.09 -1.53 10.91
C PRO A 125 -6.14 -1.48 12.01
N SER A 126 -6.00 -0.52 12.92
CA SER A 126 -6.81 -0.38 14.12
C SER A 126 -6.92 1.09 14.53
N TYR A 127 -7.84 1.37 15.45
CA TYR A 127 -8.01 2.68 16.08
C TYR A 127 -8.05 2.50 17.60
N ASP A 128 -7.72 3.56 18.34
CA ASP A 128 -7.77 3.52 19.81
C ASP A 128 -9.21 3.65 20.30
N TYR A 129 -9.74 2.58 20.89
CA TYR A 129 -11.10 2.53 21.42
C TYR A 129 -11.18 2.93 22.91
N ARG A 130 -10.05 3.16 23.59
CA ARG A 130 -10.01 3.30 25.05
C ARG A 130 -10.84 4.49 25.54
N ASP A 131 -10.72 5.65 24.90
CA ASP A 131 -11.42 6.86 25.32
C ASP A 131 -12.94 6.74 25.11
N ILE A 132 -13.35 6.11 24.00
CA ILE A 132 -14.76 5.81 23.71
C ILE A 132 -15.30 4.87 24.80
N PHE A 133 -14.58 3.78 25.09
CA PHE A 133 -14.95 2.82 26.11
C PHE A 133 -15.09 3.48 27.49
N GLN A 134 -14.13 4.32 27.90
CA GLN A 134 -14.18 5.03 29.18
C GLN A 134 -15.38 5.99 29.25
N GLY A 135 -15.69 6.69 28.17
CA GLY A 135 -16.86 7.56 28.09
C GLY A 135 -18.17 6.78 28.24
N LEU A 136 -18.28 5.61 27.58
CA LEU A 136 -19.44 4.71 27.72
C LEU A 136 -19.55 4.13 29.13
N GLN A 137 -18.42 3.73 29.73
CA GLN A 137 -18.38 3.18 31.08
C GLN A 137 -18.86 4.19 32.13
N LYS A 138 -18.41 5.45 32.05
CA LYS A 138 -18.86 6.53 32.96
C LYS A 138 -20.37 6.76 32.86
N LYS A 139 -20.89 6.87 31.64
CA LYS A 139 -22.34 7.03 31.40
C LYS A 139 -23.15 5.88 31.99
N ALA A 140 -22.67 4.65 31.88
CA ALA A 140 -23.34 3.48 32.44
C ALA A 140 -23.33 3.46 33.99
N GLN A 141 -22.30 4.05 34.62
CA GLN A 141 -22.21 4.17 36.08
C GLN A 141 -23.14 5.27 36.64
N GLU A 142 -23.32 6.36 35.89
CA GLU A 142 -24.20 7.48 36.26
C GLU A 142 -25.70 7.16 36.11
N SER A 143 -26.04 6.13 35.35
CA SER A 143 -27.43 5.69 35.12
C SER A 143 -27.95 4.65 36.13
N ASN A 144 -27.15 4.26 37.12
CA ASN A 144 -27.51 3.35 38.23
C ASN A 144 -27.63 4.11 39.55
#